data_AF-X6FS84-F1
#
_entry.id   AF-X6FS84-F1
#
_cell.length_a   1.000
_cell.length_b   1.000
_cell.length_c   1.000
_cell.angle_alpha   90.00
_cell.angle_beta   90.00
_cell.angle_gamma   90.00
#
_symmetry.space_group_name_H-M   'P 1'
#
loop_
_entity.id
_entity.type
_entity.pdbx_description
1 polymer ?
#
loop_
_entity_poly.entity_id
_entity_poly.type
_entity_poly.pdbx_seq_one_letter_code
_entity_poly.pdbx_strand_id
1 'polypeptide(L)'
;MNMAESLKSFSVLIAWSDNDLEQGDYAATVRAANADDAEAMVRTLMADSAGDDDRETDGYGRLIECTEGAIWKASDLEKALRALRAVAVRDDDSDQAAFDAAVKMTDDVLADIDRVE
;
A
#
# COMPACT_ATOMS: atom_id res chain seq x y z
N MET A 1 0.65 21.26 -26.10
CA MET A 1 -0.36 20.22 -25.87
C MET A 1 0.05 19.55 -24.56
N ASN A 2 -0.43 20.03 -23.41
CA ASN A 2 -0.05 19.49 -22.10
C ASN A 2 -1.28 18.86 -21.47
N MET A 3 -1.45 17.55 -21.67
CA MET A 3 -2.22 16.76 -20.73
C MET A 3 -1.37 16.69 -19.47
N ALA A 4 -1.84 17.28 -18.37
CA ALA A 4 -1.34 16.88 -17.06
C ALA A 4 -1.66 15.39 -16.95
N GLU A 5 -0.65 14.53 -17.09
CA GLU A 5 -0.84 13.10 -16.90
C GLU A 5 -1.37 12.90 -15.48
N SER A 6 -2.58 12.33 -15.38
CA SER A 6 -3.22 12.12 -14.10
C SER A 6 -2.36 11.18 -13.27
N LEU A 7 -1.92 11.62 -12.09
CA LEU A 7 -1.18 10.77 -11.17
C LEU A 7 -1.97 9.49 -10.90
N LYS A 8 -1.26 8.37 -10.82
CA LYS A 8 -1.77 7.04 -10.49
C LYS A 8 -1.06 6.54 -9.24
N SER A 9 -1.66 5.57 -8.56
CA SER A 9 -1.01 4.91 -7.43
C SER A 9 -0.14 3.79 -7.98
N PHE A 10 1.06 3.64 -7.42
CA PHE A 10 1.97 2.55 -7.74
C PHE A 10 2.45 1.90 -6.46
N SER A 11 2.50 0.58 -6.47
CA SER A 11 3.07 -0.25 -5.43
C SER A 11 4.40 -0.76 -5.92
N VAL A 12 5.47 -0.45 -5.19
CA VAL A 12 6.84 -0.75 -5.59
C VAL A 12 7.51 -1.58 -4.49
N LEU A 13 8.22 -2.62 -4.91
CA LEU A 13 9.01 -3.50 -4.06
C LEU A 13 10.46 -3.52 -4.56
N ILE A 14 11.40 -3.19 -3.69
CA ILE A 14 12.84 -3.14 -3.99
C ILE A 14 13.59 -4.03 -2.98
N ALA A 15 14.41 -4.94 -3.48
CA ALA A 15 15.34 -5.70 -2.65
C ALA A 15 16.55 -4.83 -2.30
N TRP A 16 17.02 -4.80 -1.06
CA TRP A 16 18.24 -4.09 -0.67
C TRP A 16 19.48 -4.61 -1.43
N SER A 17 20.45 -3.73 -1.71
CA SER A 17 21.65 -4.07 -2.50
C SER A 17 22.71 -4.86 -1.74
N ASP A 18 22.67 -4.82 -0.40
CA ASP A 18 23.60 -5.57 0.45
C ASP A 18 23.30 -7.09 0.45
N ASN A 19 22.23 -7.52 -0.23
CA ASN A 19 21.75 -8.91 -0.26
C ASN A 19 21.59 -9.50 1.16
N ASP A 20 21.39 -8.64 2.17
CA ASP A 20 21.11 -9.11 3.51
C ASP A 20 19.68 -9.64 3.55
N LEU A 21 19.57 -10.97 3.53
CA LEU A 21 18.29 -11.68 3.57
C LEU A 21 17.53 -11.43 4.88
N GLU A 22 18.19 -10.95 5.94
CA GLU A 22 17.54 -10.59 7.21
C GLU A 22 16.87 -9.20 7.15
N GLN A 23 17.35 -8.30 6.29
CA GLN A 23 16.82 -6.94 6.16
C GLN A 23 15.52 -6.90 5.34
N GLY A 24 15.25 -7.96 4.56
CA GLY A 24 14.00 -8.15 3.81
C GLY A 24 13.93 -7.30 2.54
N ASP A 25 12.71 -6.93 2.13
CA ASP A 25 12.45 -6.07 0.97
C ASP A 25 11.85 -4.73 1.42
N TYR A 26 12.14 -3.65 0.70
CA TYR A 26 11.51 -2.35 0.89
C TYR A 26 10.27 -2.21 0.01
N ALA A 27 9.10 -2.11 0.63
CA ALA A 27 7.82 -1.90 -0.05
C ALA A 27 7.24 -0.51 0.26
N ALA A 28 6.76 0.17 -0.78
CA ALA A 28 6.06 1.44 -0.63
C ALA A 28 4.95 1.61 -1.67
N THR A 29 3.99 2.49 -1.37
CA THR A 29 2.96 2.93 -2.32
C THR A 29 3.08 4.44 -2.53
N VAL A 30 3.25 4.88 -3.79
CA VAL A 30 3.44 6.29 -4.16
C VAL A 30 2.46 6.72 -5.24
N ARG A 31 2.31 8.04 -5.42
CA ARG A 31 1.54 8.63 -6.52
C ARG A 31 2.50 9.20 -7.56
N ALA A 32 2.47 8.68 -8.78
CA ALA A 32 3.38 9.07 -9.86
C ALA A 32 2.66 9.12 -11.21
N ALA A 33 3.26 9.73 -12.22
CA ALA A 33 2.69 9.76 -13.56
C ALA A 33 2.83 8.40 -14.27
N ASN A 34 3.95 7.72 -14.03
CA ASN A 34 4.31 6.43 -14.63
C ASN A 34 5.14 5.58 -13.63
N ALA A 35 5.49 4.36 -14.06
CA ALA A 35 6.20 3.39 -13.25
C ALA A 35 7.66 3.81 -12.94
N ASP A 36 8.34 4.47 -13.89
CA ASP A 36 9.73 4.91 -13.72
C ASP A 36 9.83 6.01 -12.65
N ASP A 37 8.91 6.98 -12.70
CA ASP A 37 8.78 8.02 -11.68
C ASP A 37 8.44 7.41 -10.30
N ALA A 38 7.59 6.37 -10.28
CA ALA A 38 7.25 5.68 -9.05
C ALA A 38 8.45 4.96 -8.42
N GLU A 39 9.23 4.25 -9.23
CA GLU A 39 10.47 3.59 -8.78
C GLU A 39 11.46 4.63 -8.23
N ALA A 40 11.72 5.71 -8.96
CA ALA A 40 12.65 6.75 -8.52
C ALA A 40 12.23 7.39 -7.17
N MET A 41 10.93 7.64 -7.00
CA MET A 41 10.37 8.12 -5.73
C MET A 41 10.59 7.12 -4.60
N VAL A 42 10.35 5.83 -4.84
CA VAL A 42 10.51 4.79 -3.81
C VAL A 42 11.97 4.55 -3.46
N ARG A 43 12.89 4.62 -4.43
CA ARG A 43 14.35 4.60 -4.16
C ARG A 43 14.79 5.76 -3.28
N THR A 44 14.20 6.94 -3.49
CA THR A 44 14.46 8.10 -2.62
C THR A 44 13.97 7.84 -1.19
N LEU A 45 12.74 7.32 -1.03
CA LEU A 45 12.19 6.98 0.29
C LEU A 45 13.00 5.88 1.00
N MET A 46 13.52 4.92 0.25
CA MET A 46 14.38 3.85 0.73
C MET A 46 15.72 4.40 1.25
N ALA A 47 16.38 5.28 0.49
CA ALA A 47 17.61 5.94 0.91
C ALA A 47 17.41 6.79 2.18
N ASP A 48 16.32 7.58 2.24
CA ASP A 48 15.95 8.35 3.43
C ASP A 48 15.75 7.45 4.66
N SER A 49 15.14 6.27 4.47
CA SER A 49 14.93 5.29 5.54
C SER A 49 16.22 4.62 6.01
N ALA A 50 17.24 4.54 5.15
CA ALA A 50 18.55 3.99 5.49
C ALA A 50 19.43 5.02 6.25
N GLY A 51 19.04 6.29 6.25
CA GLY A 51 19.83 7.37 6.85
C GLY A 51 21.11 7.68 6.09
N ASP A 52 21.15 7.34 4.80
CA ASP A 52 22.29 7.59 3.93
C ASP A 52 22.13 8.95 3.23
N ASP A 53 23.02 9.88 3.56
CA ASP A 53 23.02 11.26 3.07
C ASP A 53 23.68 11.38 1.68
N ASP A 54 24.32 10.30 1.20
CA ASP A 54 24.89 10.20 -0.16
C ASP A 54 23.81 9.68 -1.13
N ARG A 55 23.22 10.62 -1.87
CA ARG A 55 22.02 10.41 -2.73
C ARG A 55 22.28 9.68 -4.05
N GLU A 56 23.22 8.73 -4.10
CA GLU A 56 23.40 7.85 -5.26
C GLU A 56 22.30 6.77 -5.28
N THR A 57 21.09 7.19 -5.66
CA THR A 57 19.86 6.36 -5.63
C THR A 57 19.87 5.17 -6.59
N ASP A 58 20.77 5.19 -7.56
CA ASP A 58 21.09 4.14 -8.53
C ASP A 58 21.80 2.93 -7.91
N GLY A 59 22.32 3.05 -6.68
CA GLY A 59 22.94 1.96 -5.91
C GLY A 59 22.00 1.19 -4.96
N TYR A 60 20.79 1.68 -4.70
CA TYR A 60 19.89 1.10 -3.69
C TYR A 60 19.06 -0.04 -4.25
N GLY A 61 19.71 -1.16 -4.49
CA GLY A 61 19.01 -2.42 -4.64
C GLY A 61 18.29 -2.64 -5.98
N ARG A 62 17.65 -3.80 -6.08
CA ARG A 62 17.04 -4.29 -7.31
C ARG A 62 15.52 -4.16 -7.23
N LEU A 63 14.91 -3.51 -8.22
CA LEU A 63 13.46 -3.53 -8.37
C LEU A 63 12.98 -4.99 -8.50
N ILE A 64 12.10 -5.42 -7.61
CA ILE A 64 11.42 -6.72 -7.69
C ILE A 64 10.09 -6.54 -8.42
N GLU A 65 9.30 -5.54 -8.03
CA GLU A 65 7.96 -5.30 -8.58
C GLU A 65 7.63 -3.81 -8.61
N CYS A 66 6.98 -3.35 -9.68
CA CYS A 66 6.30 -2.06 -9.75
C CYS A 66 4.94 -2.27 -10.45
N THR A 67 3.86 -2.15 -9.69
CA THR A 67 2.50 -2.43 -10.17
C THR A 67 1.61 -1.21 -9.95
N GLU A 68 0.86 -0.81 -10.99
CA GLU A 68 -0.19 0.22 -10.84
C GLU A 68 -1.26 -0.28 -9.86
N GLY A 69 -1.50 0.47 -8.79
CA GLY A 69 -2.37 0.11 -7.68
C GLY A 69 -1.72 0.31 -6.32
N ALA A 70 -2.39 -0.16 -5.28
CA ALA A 70 -1.98 -0.03 -3.89
C ALA A 70 -1.94 -1.41 -3.19
N ILE A 71 -1.38 -2.43 -3.85
CA ILE A 71 -1.41 -3.81 -3.34
C ILE A 71 -0.75 -3.92 -1.95
N TRP A 72 0.34 -3.17 -1.70
CA TRP A 72 1.00 -3.14 -0.38
C TRP A 72 0.14 -2.49 0.72
N LYS A 73 -0.93 -1.77 0.37
CA LYS A 73 -1.91 -1.24 1.32
C LYS A 73 -2.99 -2.24 1.71
N ALA A 74 -3.01 -3.45 1.14
CA ALA A 74 -4.02 -4.45 1.46
C ALA A 74 -4.04 -4.82 2.95
N SER A 75 -2.88 -5.04 3.57
CA SER A 75 -2.78 -5.33 5.01
C SER A 75 -3.21 -4.15 5.89
N ASP A 76 -2.84 -2.92 5.51
CA ASP A 76 -3.29 -1.71 6.21
C ASP A 76 -4.81 -1.53 6.12
N LEU A 77 -5.39 -1.80 4.94
CA LEU A 77 -6.83 -1.76 4.71
C LEU A 77 -7.56 -2.80 5.55
N GLU A 78 -7.05 -4.02 5.63
CA GLU A 78 -7.61 -5.06 6.49
C GLU A 78 -7.62 -4.62 7.96
N LYS A 79 -6.48 -4.12 8.49
CA LYS A 79 -6.39 -3.61 9.87
C LYS A 79 -7.40 -2.50 10.11
N ALA A 80 -7.52 -1.56 9.18
CA ALA A 80 -8.47 -0.46 9.26
C ALA A 80 -9.93 -0.96 9.24
N LEU A 81 -10.24 -1.96 8.40
CA LEU A 81 -11.57 -2.56 8.30
C LEU A 81 -11.95 -3.28 9.60
N ARG A 82 -11.02 -4.07 10.17
CA ARG A 82 -11.22 -4.73 11.47
C ARG A 82 -11.45 -3.71 12.59
N ALA A 83 -10.64 -2.65 12.63
CA ALA A 83 -10.79 -1.58 13.62
C ALA A 83 -12.15 -0.86 13.48
N LEU A 84 -12.53 -0.50 12.25
CA LEU A 84 -13.82 0.13 11.97
C LEU A 84 -14.98 -0.78 12.38
N ARG A 85 -14.91 -2.06 12.04
CA ARG A 85 -15.94 -3.05 12.40
C ARG A 85 -16.13 -3.18 13.91
N ALA A 86 -15.03 -3.12 14.67
CA ALA A 86 -15.06 -3.24 16.13
C ALA A 86 -15.73 -2.04 16.82
N VAL A 87 -15.70 -0.86 16.21
CA VAL A 87 -16.26 0.38 16.77
C VAL A 87 -17.53 0.86 16.07
N ALA A 88 -17.95 0.18 15.01
CA ALA A 88 -19.16 0.52 14.27
C ALA A 88 -20.39 0.34 15.18
N VAL A 89 -21.04 1.46 15.52
CA VAL A 89 -22.25 1.50 16.33
C VAL A 89 -23.36 2.11 15.51
N ARG A 90 -24.54 1.47 15.53
CA ARG A 90 -25.76 1.98 14.93
C ARG A 90 -26.35 3.09 15.82
N ASP A 91 -26.80 4.18 15.22
CA ASP A 91 -27.66 5.17 15.87
C ASP A 91 -29.12 5.07 15.39
N ASP A 92 -30.03 5.79 16.06
CA ASP A 92 -31.47 5.72 15.77
C ASP A 92 -31.86 6.39 14.45
N ASP A 93 -30.99 7.23 13.89
CA ASP A 93 -31.19 7.93 12.61
C ASP A 93 -30.60 7.15 11.41
N SER A 94 -29.86 6.07 11.68
CA SER A 94 -29.23 5.24 10.67
C SER A 94 -30.26 4.42 9.90
N ASP A 95 -30.10 4.33 8.58
CA ASP A 95 -30.83 3.35 7.76
C ASP A 95 -30.42 1.93 8.17
N GLN A 96 -31.32 1.25 8.87
CA GLN A 96 -31.11 -0.11 9.38
C GLN A 96 -30.67 -1.09 8.29
N ALA A 97 -31.33 -1.04 7.12
CA ALA A 97 -31.05 -1.98 6.05
C ALA A 97 -29.67 -1.71 5.44
N ALA A 98 -29.29 -0.43 5.29
CA ALA A 98 -27.97 -0.06 4.80
C ALA A 98 -26.84 -0.43 5.77
N PHE A 99 -27.05 -0.21 7.08
CA PHE A 99 -26.08 -0.56 8.10
C PHE A 99 -25.86 -2.08 8.18
N ASP A 100 -26.94 -2.86 8.24
CA ASP A 100 -26.86 -4.33 8.28
C ASP A 100 -26.18 -4.89 7.03
N ALA A 101 -26.46 -4.32 5.85
CA ALA A 101 -25.79 -4.70 4.62
C ALA A 101 -24.28 -4.40 4.65
N ALA A 102 -23.87 -3.23 5.15
CA ALA A 102 -22.47 -2.84 5.28
C ALA A 102 -21.72 -3.73 6.28
N VAL A 103 -22.36 -4.06 7.40
CA VAL A 103 -21.84 -5.01 8.40
C VAL A 103 -21.64 -6.39 7.77
N LYS A 104 -22.66 -6.92 7.09
CA LYS A 104 -22.57 -8.22 6.44
C LYS A 104 -21.45 -8.24 5.39
N MET A 105 -21.36 -7.21 4.56
CA MET A 105 -20.31 -7.11 3.54
C MET A 105 -18.91 -7.09 4.17
N THR A 106 -18.76 -6.38 5.29
CA THR A 106 -17.49 -6.36 6.04
C THR A 106 -17.15 -7.74 6.58
N ASP A 107 -18.11 -8.42 7.21
CA ASP A 107 -17.91 -9.75 7.78
C ASP A 107 -17.60 -10.80 6.69
N ASP A 108 -18.24 -10.72 5.52
CA ASP A 108 -17.95 -11.59 4.37
C ASP A 108 -16.51 -11.38 3.85
N VAL A 109 -16.07 -10.13 3.68
CA VAL A 109 -14.69 -9.82 3.25
C VAL A 109 -13.65 -10.32 4.27
N LEU A 110 -13.90 -10.10 5.56
CA LEU A 110 -13.00 -10.60 6.61
C LEU A 110 -12.96 -12.13 6.63
N ALA A 111 -14.10 -12.80 6.45
CA ALA A 111 -14.17 -14.25 6.35
C ALA A 111 -13.41 -14.79 5.13
N ASP A 112 -13.44 -14.10 4.00
CA ASP A 112 -12.65 -14.48 2.82
C ASP A 112 -11.15 -14.29 3.04
N ILE A 113 -10.72 -13.22 3.74
CA ILE A 113 -9.31 -13.02 4.12
C ILE A 113 -8.84 -14.14 5.04
N ASP A 114 -9.62 -14.48 6.07
CA ASP A 114 -9.28 -15.51 7.06
C ASP A 114 -9.24 -16.94 6.47
N ARG A 115 -9.82 -17.17 5.28
CA ARG A 115 -9.79 -18.47 4.57
C ARG A 115 -8.49 -18.74 3.81
N VAL A 116 -7.63 -17.74 3.64
CA VAL A 116 -6.42 -17.83 2.80
C VAL A 116 -5.18 -18.32 3.59
N GLU A 117 -5.34 -18.73 4.85
CA GLU A 117 -4.30 -19.40 5.66
C GLU A 117 -4.33 -20.94 5.53
#